data_AF-A0A1B8VVY7-F1
#
_entry.id   AF-A0A1B8VVY7-F1
#
_cell.length_a   1.000
_cell.length_b   1.000
_cell.length_c   1.000
_cell.angle_alpha   90.00
_cell.angle_beta   90.00
_cell.angle_gamma   90.00
#
_symmetry.space_group_name_H-M   'P 1'
#
loop_
_entity.id
_entity.type
_entity.pdbx_description
1 polymer ?
#
loop_
_entity_poly.entity_id
_entity_poly.type
_entity_poly.pdbx_seq_one_letter_code
_entity_poly.pdbx_strand_id
1 'polypeptide(L)'
;MSERRTLHPIYILFGLLNTIKGFIPVILIGLVRGKDWSGLAWYWYAGASALAAVILVFSYLEWRRFGFWLEEDRIIIRKGWMFRDEKTIYYGRIHSVNVEQPFIQRILRVAQVKIETPGGNKKADGILPALSLEAANDIQQILRRQASSKAQPADAAALVNAVPESVSAEQQLIVKMNDKPLTQAAPAEPSRKMPAITLNATQLIQAAATSMNFGLVAAFMVGLFSLADDLVNVLLPDHFFENVVKDSASLMTNFILIFVLIVAGIGFAWLLSIVLYVLKYSGFSVKKDGRQISVSYGLLEKKTFVFDPKKVQAVVIKEGLLRQAFGYAEIQLQIVSSDKKEQLMLHPFLKRSAIQQVLNDFVPQVKLPPNAHITGAPKRALLYYVRIELLFTLLVCAAFILFFKAGGLWSLLLVPIVLWWRKSSYNAAGVKLDEGQLTLRNRFVSRTTYLIRRPQIQTMRVNRTIGQQRKKLLTLSVRTMGSPFDYSVKCLDRKDVEPVWHWYSRSQRKT
;
A
#
# COMPACT_ATOMS: atom_id res chain seq x y z
N MET A 1 23.29 13.54 28.95
CA MET A 1 22.14 13.74 28.05
C MET A 1 22.68 14.14 26.70
N SER A 2 22.19 13.53 25.62
CA SER A 2 22.61 13.89 24.27
C SER A 2 22.22 15.35 23.93
N GLU A 3 22.88 15.91 22.93
CA GLU A 3 22.61 17.28 22.48
C GLU A 3 21.17 17.42 21.94
N ARG A 4 20.47 18.48 22.36
CA ARG A 4 19.11 18.78 21.88
C ARG A 4 19.17 19.14 20.40
N ARG A 5 18.43 18.41 19.56
CA ARG A 5 18.23 18.76 18.15
C ARG A 5 16.88 19.44 17.94
N THR A 6 16.84 20.45 17.10
CA THR A 6 15.62 21.19 16.75
C THR A 6 15.16 20.87 15.34
N LEU A 7 13.91 21.20 15.03
CA LEU A 7 13.38 21.12 13.67
C LEU A 7 13.96 22.23 12.79
N HIS A 8 13.82 22.07 11.48
CA HIS A 8 14.19 23.09 10.51
C HIS A 8 13.33 24.37 10.70
N PRO A 9 13.89 25.60 10.63
CA PRO A 9 13.15 26.85 10.84
C PRO A 9 11.92 27.04 9.94
N ILE A 10 11.91 26.40 8.76
CA ILE A 10 10.77 26.44 7.84
C ILE A 10 9.45 25.90 8.46
N TYR A 11 9.53 25.15 9.56
CA TYR A 11 8.36 24.75 10.34
C TYR A 11 7.47 25.93 10.73
N ILE A 12 8.05 27.13 10.94
CA ILE A 12 7.31 28.35 11.27
C ILE A 12 6.24 28.68 10.22
N LEU A 13 6.50 28.35 8.95
CA LEU A 13 5.55 28.58 7.85
C LEU A 13 4.41 27.54 7.80
N PHE A 14 4.55 26.40 8.49
CA PHE A 14 3.58 25.30 8.37
C PHE A 14 2.21 25.68 8.91
N GLY A 15 2.15 26.46 9.99
CA GLY A 15 0.88 26.98 10.52
C GLY A 15 0.13 27.79 9.46
N LEU A 16 0.81 28.77 8.86
CA LEU A 16 0.24 29.62 7.82
C LEU A 16 -0.18 28.82 6.57
N LEU A 17 0.69 27.92 6.11
CA LEU A 17 0.42 27.11 4.91
C LEU A 17 -0.73 26.12 5.11
N ASN A 18 -0.88 25.55 6.32
CA ASN A 18 -2.03 24.70 6.64
C ASN A 18 -3.33 25.50 6.69
N THR A 19 -3.29 26.74 7.20
CA THR A 19 -4.44 27.65 7.17
C THR A 19 -4.82 27.99 5.72
N ILE A 20 -3.86 28.41 4.89
CA ILE A 20 -4.10 28.69 3.45
C ILE A 20 -4.67 27.46 2.74
N LYS A 21 -4.13 26.26 3.02
CA LYS A 21 -4.64 25.01 2.45
C LYS A 21 -6.12 24.79 2.75
N GLY A 22 -6.58 25.15 3.96
CA GLY A 22 -7.99 25.08 4.34
C GLY A 22 -8.90 26.01 3.54
N PHE A 23 -8.36 27.13 3.04
CA PHE A 23 -9.09 28.10 2.23
C PHE A 23 -9.06 27.85 0.72
N ILE A 24 -8.27 26.89 0.23
CA ILE A 24 -8.20 26.55 -1.21
C ILE A 24 -9.58 26.37 -1.84
N PRO A 25 -10.53 25.62 -1.24
CA PRO A 25 -11.88 25.47 -1.81
C PRO A 25 -12.60 26.80 -2.01
N VAL A 26 -12.56 27.69 -1.01
CA VAL A 26 -13.21 29.01 -1.04
C VAL A 26 -12.59 29.90 -2.12
N ILE A 27 -11.26 29.89 -2.21
CA ILE A 27 -10.51 30.65 -3.22
C ILE A 27 -10.88 30.17 -4.64
N LEU A 28 -10.92 28.85 -4.85
CA LEU A 28 -11.30 28.26 -6.13
C LEU A 28 -12.75 28.61 -6.50
N ILE A 29 -13.69 28.52 -5.56
CA ILE A 29 -15.10 28.90 -5.78
C ILE A 29 -15.22 30.36 -6.21
N GLY A 30 -14.56 31.28 -5.49
CA GLY A 30 -14.63 32.69 -5.83
C GLY A 30 -14.02 33.01 -7.19
N LEU A 31 -12.94 32.31 -7.57
CA LEU A 31 -12.32 32.45 -8.89
C LEU A 31 -13.23 31.93 -10.02
N VAL A 32 -13.87 30.77 -9.84
CA VAL A 32 -14.82 30.22 -10.81
C VAL A 32 -16.07 31.09 -10.97
N ARG A 33 -16.55 31.70 -9.87
CA ARG A 33 -17.69 32.63 -9.91
C ARG A 33 -17.35 34.01 -10.51
N GLY A 34 -16.11 34.22 -10.98
CA GLY A 34 -15.68 35.52 -11.49
C GLY A 34 -15.82 36.64 -10.46
N LYS A 35 -15.71 36.31 -9.16
CA LYS A 35 -15.88 37.31 -8.11
C LYS A 35 -14.74 38.32 -8.19
N ASP A 36 -15.08 39.59 -8.31
CA ASP A 36 -14.09 40.67 -8.25
C ASP A 36 -13.60 40.85 -6.81
N TRP A 37 -12.37 40.44 -6.56
CA TRP A 37 -11.71 40.59 -5.25
C TRP A 37 -11.12 42.00 -5.05
N SER A 38 -10.97 42.77 -6.12
CA SER A 38 -10.45 44.15 -6.10
C SER A 38 -11.34 45.12 -5.32
N GLY A 39 -12.64 44.82 -5.19
CA GLY A 39 -13.60 45.60 -4.39
C GLY A 39 -13.62 45.25 -2.89
N LEU A 40 -12.76 44.34 -2.41
CA LEU A 40 -12.68 44.09 -0.97
C LEU A 40 -12.16 45.33 -0.25
N ALA A 41 -12.90 45.76 0.78
CA ALA A 41 -12.47 46.85 1.64
C ALA A 41 -11.13 46.56 2.33
N TRP A 42 -10.32 47.61 2.53
CA TRP A 42 -8.94 47.51 3.03
C TRP A 42 -8.80 46.71 4.35
N TYR A 43 -9.82 46.77 5.22
CA TYR A 43 -9.81 46.09 6.53
C TYR A 43 -9.78 44.56 6.42
N TRP A 44 -10.22 43.96 5.31
CA TRP A 44 -10.07 42.52 5.07
C TRP A 44 -8.61 42.13 4.85
N TYR A 45 -7.85 42.93 4.09
CA TYR A 45 -6.42 42.73 3.90
C TYR A 45 -5.65 42.98 5.20
N ALA A 46 -6.02 44.01 5.96
CA ALA A 46 -5.43 44.29 7.27
C ALA A 46 -5.71 43.15 8.25
N GLY A 47 -6.95 42.66 8.32
CA GLY A 47 -7.35 41.52 9.15
C GLY A 47 -6.64 40.22 8.78
N ALA A 48 -6.54 39.91 7.49
CA ALA A 48 -5.80 38.74 7.01
C ALA A 48 -4.30 38.82 7.34
N SER A 49 -3.70 40.00 7.19
CA SER A 49 -2.29 40.24 7.52
C SER A 49 -2.02 40.12 9.03
N ALA A 50 -2.90 40.69 9.86
CA ALA A 50 -2.84 40.56 11.31
C ALA A 50 -2.98 39.10 11.74
N LEU A 51 -3.94 38.37 11.19
CA LEU A 51 -4.10 36.94 11.44
C LEU A 51 -2.86 36.13 11.02
N ALA A 52 -2.31 36.40 9.84
CA ALA A 52 -1.08 35.76 9.37
C ALA A 52 0.10 36.02 10.32
N ALA A 53 0.28 37.26 10.78
CA ALA A 53 1.32 37.61 11.75
C ALA A 53 1.13 36.86 13.07
N VAL A 54 -0.09 36.80 13.60
CA VAL A 54 -0.41 36.06 14.82
C VAL A 54 -0.08 34.57 14.66
N ILE A 55 -0.47 33.95 13.53
CA ILE A 55 -0.17 32.55 13.23
C ILE A 55 1.35 32.31 13.18
N LEU A 56 2.11 33.21 12.55
CA LEU A 56 3.57 33.11 12.47
C LEU A 56 4.23 33.24 13.84
N VAL A 57 3.76 34.14 14.70
CA VAL A 57 4.25 34.29 16.08
C VAL A 57 4.02 33.01 16.87
N PHE A 58 2.81 32.44 16.85
CA PHE A 58 2.54 31.17 17.53
C PHE A 58 3.35 30.00 16.96
N SER A 59 3.50 29.93 15.63
CA SER A 59 4.29 28.89 14.97
C SER A 59 5.78 29.01 15.31
N TYR A 60 6.29 30.23 15.48
CA TYR A 60 7.65 30.51 15.95
C TYR A 60 7.86 30.06 17.41
N LEU A 61 6.91 30.38 18.29
CA LEU A 61 6.96 29.95 19.69
C LEU A 61 6.93 28.42 19.80
N GLU A 62 6.09 27.75 18.99
CA GLU A 62 6.05 26.29 18.91
C GLU A 62 7.38 25.73 18.39
N TRP A 63 7.90 26.24 17.28
CA TRP A 63 9.18 25.82 16.70
C TRP A 63 10.33 25.89 17.71
N ARG A 64 10.46 27.01 18.42
CA ARG A 64 11.53 27.22 19.41
C ARG A 64 11.47 26.20 20.56
N ARG A 65 10.28 25.71 20.90
CA ARG A 65 10.06 24.73 21.97
C ARG A 65 10.05 23.28 21.46
N PHE A 66 9.85 23.06 20.16
CA PHE A 66 9.90 21.72 19.54
C PHE A 66 11.35 21.23 19.41
N GLY A 67 11.70 20.18 20.13
CA GLY A 67 13.01 19.53 20.01
C GLY A 67 12.94 18.03 20.27
N PHE A 68 14.03 17.34 19.94
CA PHE A 68 14.18 15.91 20.20
C PHE A 68 15.60 15.57 20.64
N TRP A 69 15.73 14.46 21.36
CA TRP A 69 16.98 13.92 21.88
C TRP A 69 17.11 12.47 21.46
N LEU A 70 18.29 12.09 20.99
CA LEU A 70 18.64 10.71 20.67
C LEU A 70 19.51 10.19 21.81
N GLU A 71 18.94 9.42 22.73
CA GLU A 71 19.70 8.78 23.81
C GLU A 71 20.17 7.39 23.38
N GLU A 72 20.81 6.64 24.27
CA GLU A 72 21.35 5.32 23.92
C GLU A 72 20.25 4.32 23.56
N ASP A 73 19.12 4.32 24.26
CA ASP A 73 18.03 3.33 24.13
C ASP A 73 16.68 3.89 23.70
N ARG A 74 16.56 5.21 23.56
CA ARG A 74 15.29 5.89 23.28
C ARG A 74 15.47 7.20 22.52
N ILE A 75 14.41 7.59 21.83
CA ILE A 75 14.22 8.95 21.32
C ILE A 75 13.18 9.65 22.16
N ILE A 76 13.49 10.85 22.63
CA ILE A 76 12.59 11.72 23.38
C ILE A 76 12.19 12.87 22.47
N ILE A 77 10.89 13.08 22.27
CA ILE A 77 10.34 14.16 21.46
C ILE A 77 9.56 15.09 22.40
N ARG A 78 9.94 16.37 22.46
CA ARG A 78 9.21 17.38 23.24
C ARG A 78 8.63 18.43 22.30
N LYS A 79 7.37 18.79 22.51
CA LYS A 79 6.66 19.83 21.77
C LYS A 79 5.65 20.57 22.65
N GLY A 80 5.08 21.62 22.08
CA GLY A 80 4.04 22.44 22.71
C GLY A 80 4.60 23.71 23.34
N TRP A 81 3.87 24.81 23.14
CA TRP A 81 4.26 26.14 23.62
C TRP A 81 3.57 26.49 24.94
N MET A 82 2.31 26.06 25.14
CA MET A 82 1.51 26.28 26.35
C MET A 82 1.40 24.98 27.18
N PHE A 83 0.99 23.88 26.56
CA PHE A 83 0.97 22.55 27.18
C PHE A 83 2.18 21.76 26.69
N ARG A 84 3.02 21.30 27.62
CA ARG A 84 4.23 20.53 27.30
C ARG A 84 3.85 19.08 27.07
N ASP A 85 4.14 18.59 25.88
CA ASP A 85 3.96 17.19 25.51
C ASP A 85 5.33 16.56 25.31
N GLU A 86 5.64 15.53 26.11
CA GLU A 86 6.88 14.76 26.04
C GLU A 86 6.55 13.31 25.72
N LYS A 87 7.13 12.82 24.63
CA LYS A 87 6.95 11.45 24.18
C LYS A 87 8.29 10.73 24.08
N THR A 88 8.40 9.66 24.85
CA THR A 88 9.59 8.81 24.91
C THR A 88 9.32 7.51 24.18
N ILE A 89 10.14 7.21 23.18
CA ILE A 89 10.02 6.00 22.35
C ILE A 89 11.32 5.21 22.44
N TYR A 90 11.27 4.06 23.11
CA TYR A 90 12.39 3.13 23.18
C TYR A 90 12.67 2.50 21.82
N TYR A 91 13.94 2.38 21.43
CA TYR A 91 14.37 1.84 20.14
C TYR A 91 13.87 0.41 19.91
N GLY A 92 13.84 -0.43 20.95
CA GLY A 92 13.29 -1.78 20.87
C GLY A 92 11.78 -1.84 20.58
N ARG A 93 11.05 -0.73 20.79
CA ARG A 93 9.63 -0.61 20.44
C ARG A 93 9.41 0.07 19.08
N ILE A 94 10.46 0.54 18.40
CA ILE A 94 10.30 1.11 17.06
C ILE A 94 10.07 -0.02 16.08
N HIS A 95 8.92 -0.01 15.43
CA HIS A 95 8.57 -1.02 14.43
C HIS A 95 8.94 -0.56 13.02
N SER A 96 8.63 0.69 12.70
CA SER A 96 8.92 1.32 11.41
C SER A 96 9.35 2.78 11.60
N VAL A 97 10.17 3.24 10.65
CA VAL A 97 10.55 4.65 10.52
C VAL A 97 10.47 5.01 9.05
N ASN A 98 9.53 5.88 8.72
CA ASN A 98 9.24 6.29 7.34
C ASN A 98 9.61 7.75 7.13
N VAL A 99 10.26 8.04 6.01
CA VAL A 99 10.51 9.41 5.56
C VAL A 99 9.48 9.74 4.49
N GLU A 100 8.73 10.81 4.72
CA GLU A 100 7.74 11.31 3.79
C GLU A 100 8.05 12.76 3.43
N GLN A 101 7.78 13.13 2.20
CA GLN A 101 7.92 14.50 1.72
C GLN A 101 6.64 14.87 0.95
N PRO A 102 5.57 15.28 1.67
CA PRO A 102 4.36 15.80 1.05
C PRO A 102 4.63 17.08 0.26
N PHE A 103 3.69 17.47 -0.58
CA PHE A 103 3.87 18.53 -1.59
C PHE A 103 4.41 19.85 -1.01
N ILE A 104 3.84 20.32 0.10
CA ILE A 104 4.27 21.56 0.77
C ILE A 104 5.71 21.43 1.26
N GLN A 105 6.04 20.32 1.93
CA GLN A 105 7.39 20.01 2.42
C GLN A 105 8.39 19.89 1.26
N ARG A 106 7.97 19.34 0.11
CA ARG A 106 8.78 19.22 -1.10
C ARG A 106 9.15 20.57 -1.68
N ILE A 107 8.18 21.49 -1.82
CA ILE A 107 8.43 22.86 -2.28
C ILE A 107 9.40 23.56 -1.33
N LEU A 108 9.21 23.35 -0.03
CA LEU A 108 10.04 23.90 1.04
C LEU A 108 11.37 23.15 1.27
N ARG A 109 11.69 22.14 0.45
CA ARG A 109 12.91 21.31 0.52
C ARG A 109 13.17 20.65 1.89
N VAL A 110 12.12 20.36 2.64
CA VAL A 110 12.18 19.60 3.90
C VAL A 110 11.43 18.29 3.80
N ALA A 111 11.61 17.40 4.77
CA ALA A 111 10.91 16.12 4.88
C ALA A 111 10.43 15.91 6.32
N GLN A 112 9.48 14.99 6.49
CA GLN A 112 9.01 14.54 7.79
C GLN A 112 9.45 13.10 8.07
N VAL A 113 9.85 12.82 9.30
CA VAL A 113 10.13 11.47 9.80
C VAL A 113 8.97 11.01 10.67
N LYS A 114 8.36 9.89 10.32
CA LYS A 114 7.29 9.24 11.09
C LYS A 114 7.81 7.96 11.72
N ILE A 115 7.69 7.86 13.04
CA ILE A 115 8.10 6.73 13.86
C ILE A 115 6.84 6.04 14.36
N GLU A 116 6.72 4.75 14.10
CA GLU A 116 5.56 3.96 14.52
C GLU A 116 6.00 2.89 15.54
N THR A 117 5.24 2.74 16.62
CA THR A 117 5.44 1.69 17.63
C THR A 117 4.24 0.73 17.66
N PRO A 118 4.37 -0.51 18.17
CA PRO A 118 3.24 -1.43 18.27
C PRO A 118 2.13 -0.92 19.19
N GLY A 119 0.87 -1.02 18.75
CA GLY A 119 -0.30 -0.65 19.55
C GLY A 119 -0.58 0.85 19.61
N GLY A 120 -0.04 1.62 18.65
CA GLY A 120 -0.39 3.01 18.47
C GLY A 120 -1.83 3.18 17.99
N ASN A 121 -2.38 4.38 18.14
CA ASN A 121 -3.60 4.71 17.42
C ASN A 121 -3.28 4.95 15.93
N LYS A 122 -4.28 5.18 15.07
CA LYS A 122 -4.10 5.44 13.62
C LYS A 122 -3.10 6.58 13.25
N LYS A 123 -2.59 7.35 14.21
CA LYS A 123 -1.57 8.40 14.04
C LYS A 123 -0.20 7.84 14.48
N ALA A 124 0.85 8.12 13.69
CA ALA A 124 2.22 7.72 14.04
C ALA A 124 2.61 8.22 15.44
N ASP A 125 3.36 7.40 16.17
CA ASP A 125 3.67 7.67 17.56
C ASP A 125 4.62 8.84 17.73
N GLY A 126 5.65 8.94 16.89
CA GLY A 126 6.54 10.09 16.81
C GLY A 126 6.48 10.72 15.43
N ILE A 127 6.34 12.03 15.35
CA ILE A 127 6.39 12.77 14.08
C ILE A 127 7.36 13.94 14.23
N LEU A 128 8.38 13.96 13.38
CA LEU A 128 9.29 15.09 13.20
C LEU A 128 8.92 15.75 11.86
N PRO A 129 8.13 16.84 11.86
CA PRO A 129 7.43 17.31 10.67
C PRO A 129 8.31 18.08 9.66
N ALA A 130 9.43 18.64 10.11
CA ALA A 130 10.28 19.50 9.28
C ALA A 130 11.75 19.27 9.61
N LEU A 131 12.41 18.43 8.81
CA LEU A 131 13.84 18.18 8.83
C LEU A 131 14.40 18.42 7.43
N SER A 132 15.68 18.78 7.30
CA SER A 132 16.33 18.74 5.98
C SER A 132 16.30 17.31 5.44
N LEU A 133 16.34 17.15 4.12
CA LEU A 133 16.29 15.83 3.48
C LEU A 133 17.43 14.91 3.96
N GLU A 134 18.63 15.47 4.12
CA GLU A 134 19.81 14.78 4.66
C GLU A 134 19.57 14.36 6.12
N ALA A 135 19.19 15.30 7.00
CA ALA A 135 18.93 15.00 8.41
C ALA A 135 17.81 13.97 8.60
N ALA A 136 16.77 14.00 7.77
CA ALA A 136 15.68 13.03 7.81
C ALA A 136 16.17 11.60 7.48
N ASN A 137 17.01 11.47 6.45
CA ASN A 137 17.61 10.19 6.07
C ASN A 137 18.59 9.69 7.13
N ASP A 138 19.42 10.58 7.69
CA ASP A 138 20.37 10.25 8.76
C ASP A 138 19.65 9.75 10.02
N ILE A 139 18.61 10.48 10.46
CA ILE A 139 17.79 10.10 11.62
C ILE A 139 17.10 8.76 11.34
N GLN A 140 16.54 8.56 10.15
CA GLN A 140 15.94 7.28 9.78
C GLN A 140 16.97 6.14 9.88
N GLN A 141 18.19 6.35 9.41
CA GLN A 141 19.24 5.33 9.46
C GLN A 141 19.67 5.03 10.90
N ILE A 142 19.88 6.07 11.73
CA ILE A 142 20.23 5.94 13.15
C ILE A 142 19.17 5.15 13.91
N LEU A 143 17.91 5.57 13.81
CA LEU A 143 16.80 4.92 14.53
C LEU A 143 16.64 3.46 14.11
N ARG A 144 16.84 3.14 12.83
CA ARG A 144 16.72 1.76 12.32
C ARG A 144 17.88 0.86 12.73
N ARG A 145 19.10 1.40 12.75
CA ARG A 145 20.28 0.68 13.28
C ARG A 145 20.08 0.35 14.76
N GLN A 146 19.66 1.32 15.56
CA GLN A 146 19.40 1.15 16.98
C GLN A 146 18.24 0.20 17.27
N ALA A 147 17.12 0.33 16.54
CA ALA A 147 15.99 -0.59 16.66
C ALA A 147 16.40 -2.04 16.34
N SER A 148 17.28 -2.24 15.35
CA SER A 148 17.76 -3.57 14.97
C SER A 148 18.75 -4.15 15.99
N SER A 149 19.66 -3.33 16.53
CA SER A 149 20.63 -3.75 17.55
C SER A 149 19.96 -4.09 18.89
N LYS A 150 18.91 -3.36 19.28
CA LYS A 150 18.23 -3.55 20.57
C LYS A 150 17.03 -4.50 20.52
N ALA A 151 16.55 -4.86 19.33
CA ALA A 151 15.59 -5.95 19.16
C ALA A 151 16.22 -7.35 19.37
N GLN A 152 17.55 -7.45 19.45
CA GLN A 152 18.31 -8.65 19.81
C GLN A 152 19.21 -8.35 21.02
N PRO A 153 18.65 -8.21 22.23
CA PRO A 153 19.03 -9.12 23.31
C PRO A 153 17.94 -9.23 24.40
N ALA A 154 17.18 -10.32 24.41
CA ALA A 154 16.37 -10.71 25.57
C ALA A 154 16.25 -12.24 25.70
N ASP A 155 16.30 -12.99 24.58
CA ASP A 155 16.21 -14.47 24.62
C ASP A 155 17.56 -15.21 24.71
N ALA A 156 18.71 -14.51 24.60
CA ALA A 156 20.02 -15.17 24.65
C ALA A 156 20.69 -15.13 26.04
N ALA A 157 20.26 -14.25 26.95
CA ALA A 157 20.83 -14.14 28.30
C ALA A 157 20.17 -15.09 29.32
N ALA A 158 19.05 -15.73 28.97
CA ALA A 158 18.35 -16.68 29.84
C ALA A 158 18.81 -18.15 29.67
N LEU A 159 19.77 -18.43 28.77
CA LEU A 159 20.23 -19.80 28.45
C LEU A 159 21.70 -20.06 28.81
N VAL A 160 22.42 -19.11 29.46
CA VAL A 160 23.85 -19.28 29.80
C VAL A 160 24.09 -19.63 31.27
N ASN A 161 23.09 -19.56 32.14
CA ASN A 161 23.25 -19.84 33.58
C ASN A 161 22.82 -21.26 33.99
N ALA A 162 23.15 -22.29 33.21
CA ALA A 162 23.03 -23.67 33.65
C ALA A 162 23.91 -24.61 32.81
N VAL A 163 25.20 -24.74 33.16
CA VAL A 163 25.96 -26.01 33.26
C VAL A 163 27.29 -25.71 34.02
N PRO A 164 27.77 -26.58 34.94
CA PRO A 164 28.92 -26.31 35.79
C PRO A 164 30.27 -26.63 35.14
N GLU A 165 31.32 -26.08 35.76
CA GLU A 165 32.74 -26.30 35.54
C GLU A 165 33.16 -27.78 35.57
N SER A 166 34.03 -28.16 34.62
CA SER A 166 35.22 -28.98 34.88
C SER A 166 36.12 -29.08 33.63
N VAL A 167 37.37 -28.59 33.77
CA VAL A 167 38.66 -29.25 33.44
C VAL A 167 38.86 -29.75 31.98
N SER A 168 39.90 -29.49 31.20
CA SER A 168 41.16 -28.73 31.29
C SER A 168 41.83 -28.69 29.89
N ALA A 169 42.72 -27.71 29.67
CA ALA A 169 44.02 -27.68 28.94
C ALA A 169 44.26 -28.67 27.75
N GLU A 170 44.86 -28.33 26.60
CA GLU A 170 46.00 -27.48 26.25
C GLU A 170 45.99 -27.21 24.73
N GLN A 171 46.40 -26.00 24.30
CA GLN A 171 47.51 -25.77 23.36
C GLN A 171 47.61 -24.29 23.01
N GLN A 172 48.65 -23.66 23.58
CA GLN A 172 49.20 -22.37 23.21
C GLN A 172 49.77 -22.45 21.78
N LEU A 173 49.74 -21.40 20.95
CA LEU A 173 50.81 -20.41 20.66
C LEU A 173 50.61 -20.08 19.15
N ILE A 174 50.70 -18.89 18.57
CA ILE A 174 51.68 -17.80 18.64
C ILE A 174 51.00 -16.55 18.07
N VAL A 175 50.98 -15.45 18.82
CA VAL A 175 50.72 -14.10 18.25
C VAL A 175 52.04 -13.60 17.68
N LYS A 176 52.16 -13.59 16.34
CA LYS A 176 53.20 -12.83 15.66
C LYS A 176 52.66 -11.43 15.34
N MET A 177 53.08 -10.49 16.17
CA MET A 177 53.10 -9.06 15.87
C MET A 177 53.95 -8.88 14.61
N ASN A 178 53.43 -8.24 13.57
CA ASN A 178 54.27 -7.74 12.49
C ASN A 178 53.82 -6.33 12.12
N ASP A 179 54.72 -5.40 12.43
CA ASP A 179 54.69 -4.00 12.04
C ASP A 179 54.69 -3.86 10.51
N LYS A 180 53.69 -3.17 9.98
CA LYS A 180 53.79 -2.44 8.70
C LYS A 180 52.67 -1.38 8.64
N PRO A 181 52.97 -0.16 8.16
CA PRO A 181 52.10 1.00 8.33
C PRO A 181 50.81 0.88 7.49
N LEU A 182 49.69 1.28 8.09
CA LEU A 182 48.38 1.45 7.47
C LEU A 182 48.42 2.60 6.44
N THR A 183 49.01 2.35 5.28
CA THR A 183 48.89 3.26 4.12
C THR A 183 48.90 2.45 2.83
N GLN A 184 47.85 1.65 2.64
CA GLN A 184 47.39 1.30 1.29
C GLN A 184 45.88 1.40 1.33
N ALA A 185 45.37 2.47 0.72
CA ALA A 185 43.97 2.60 0.36
C ALA A 185 43.58 1.33 -0.39
N ALA A 186 42.71 0.52 0.22
CA ALA A 186 42.10 -0.61 -0.45
C ALA A 186 41.54 -0.09 -1.78
N PRO A 187 41.91 -0.68 -2.94
CA PRO A 187 41.30 -0.33 -4.20
C PRO A 187 39.80 -0.43 -4.01
N ALA A 188 39.07 0.67 -4.27
CA ALA A 188 37.62 0.69 -4.20
C ALA A 188 37.09 -0.54 -4.93
N GLU A 189 36.56 -1.51 -4.18
CA GLU A 189 35.94 -2.68 -4.79
C GLU A 189 34.92 -2.16 -5.81
N PRO A 190 34.93 -2.65 -7.05
CA PRO A 190 34.02 -2.17 -8.07
C PRO A 190 32.60 -2.36 -7.54
N SER A 191 31.92 -1.22 -7.31
CA SER A 191 30.53 -1.11 -6.85
C SER A 191 29.69 -2.25 -7.43
N ARG A 192 29.47 -3.33 -6.65
CA ARG A 192 28.54 -4.40 -7.03
C ARG A 192 27.24 -3.70 -7.40
N LYS A 193 26.85 -3.76 -8.68
CA LYS A 193 25.59 -3.17 -9.17
C LYS A 193 24.47 -3.77 -8.33
N MET A 194 24.02 -3.04 -7.31
CA MET A 194 22.95 -3.49 -6.44
C MET A 194 21.68 -3.52 -7.28
N PRO A 195 20.84 -4.56 -7.17
CA PRO A 195 19.63 -4.66 -7.97
C PRO A 195 18.75 -3.43 -7.68
N ALA A 196 18.52 -2.67 -8.73
CA ALA A 196 17.73 -1.45 -8.69
C ALA A 196 16.69 -1.51 -9.81
N ILE A 197 15.43 -1.34 -9.45
CA ILE A 197 14.30 -1.22 -10.38
C ILE A 197 13.94 0.25 -10.44
N THR A 198 13.84 0.78 -11.66
CA THR A 198 13.29 2.11 -11.95
C THR A 198 12.30 1.97 -13.09
N LEU A 199 11.24 2.76 -13.08
CA LEU A 199 10.27 2.78 -14.17
C LEU A 199 10.53 3.94 -15.11
N ASN A 200 10.50 3.64 -16.40
CA ASN A 200 10.45 4.67 -17.43
C ASN A 200 9.05 5.29 -17.48
N ALA A 201 8.94 6.54 -17.94
CA ALA A 201 7.65 7.24 -18.07
C ALA A 201 6.63 6.43 -18.90
N THR A 202 7.08 5.83 -20.01
CA THR A 202 6.24 4.98 -20.87
C THR A 202 5.72 3.74 -20.14
N GLN A 203 6.57 3.06 -19.36
CA GLN A 203 6.17 1.89 -18.57
C GLN A 203 5.17 2.28 -17.48
N LEU A 204 5.31 3.47 -16.89
CA LEU A 204 4.37 3.98 -15.89
C LEU A 204 2.99 4.28 -16.51
N ILE A 205 2.93 4.88 -17.70
CA ILE A 205 1.68 5.13 -18.42
C ILE A 205 1.03 3.81 -18.84
N GLN A 206 1.81 2.85 -19.35
CA GLN A 206 1.33 1.50 -19.67
C GLN A 206 0.81 0.78 -18.41
N ALA A 207 1.52 0.90 -17.28
CA ALA A 207 1.07 0.39 -16.00
C ALA A 207 -0.27 1.00 -15.61
N ALA A 208 -0.39 2.32 -15.73
CA ALA A 208 -1.58 3.09 -15.37
C ALA A 208 -2.79 2.68 -16.22
N ALA A 209 -2.66 2.70 -17.55
CA ALA A 209 -3.72 2.34 -18.50
C ALA A 209 -4.22 0.91 -18.31
N THR A 210 -3.32 -0.03 -17.98
CA THR A 210 -3.66 -1.44 -17.79
C THR A 210 -4.07 -1.82 -16.36
N SER A 211 -3.92 -0.92 -15.38
CA SER A 211 -4.23 -1.19 -13.96
C SER A 211 -5.73 -1.15 -13.65
N MET A 212 -6.52 -0.37 -14.42
CA MET A 212 -7.93 -0.07 -14.14
C MET A 212 -8.19 0.22 -12.65
N ASN A 213 -7.37 1.10 -12.05
CA ASN A 213 -7.42 1.39 -10.63
C ASN A 213 -8.52 2.42 -10.29
N PHE A 214 -9.79 2.01 -10.49
CA PHE A 214 -10.95 2.84 -10.16
C PHE A 214 -11.05 3.17 -8.67
N GLY A 215 -10.37 2.42 -7.80
CA GLY A 215 -10.26 2.76 -6.39
C GLY A 215 -9.57 4.11 -6.14
N LEU A 216 -8.60 4.51 -6.98
CA LEU A 216 -8.00 5.85 -6.90
C LEU A 216 -9.00 6.94 -7.30
N VAL A 217 -9.80 6.68 -8.33
CA VAL A 217 -10.84 7.61 -8.78
C VAL A 217 -11.89 7.78 -7.68
N ALA A 218 -12.38 6.68 -7.11
CA ALA A 218 -13.33 6.72 -6.01
C ALA A 218 -12.77 7.48 -4.78
N ALA A 219 -11.53 7.22 -4.38
CA ALA A 219 -10.90 7.94 -3.27
C ALA A 219 -10.71 9.44 -3.57
N PHE A 220 -10.35 9.79 -4.82
CA PHE A 220 -10.26 11.17 -5.27
C PHE A 220 -11.63 11.85 -5.26
N MET A 221 -12.65 11.19 -5.80
CA MET A 221 -14.04 11.69 -5.78
C MET A 221 -14.54 11.87 -4.36
N VAL A 222 -14.33 10.90 -3.46
CA VAL A 222 -14.69 11.04 -2.03
C VAL A 222 -13.93 12.21 -1.38
N GLY A 223 -12.64 12.37 -1.70
CA GLY A 223 -11.87 13.54 -1.24
C GLY A 223 -12.44 14.85 -1.77
N LEU A 224 -12.86 14.88 -3.03
CA LEU A 224 -13.48 16.03 -3.68
C LEU A 224 -14.86 16.34 -3.06
N PHE A 225 -15.71 15.33 -2.88
CA PHE A 225 -17.01 15.44 -2.18
C PHE A 225 -16.83 15.90 -0.72
N SER A 226 -15.84 15.36 -0.01
CA SER A 226 -15.53 15.80 1.37
C SER A 226 -15.05 17.25 1.43
N LEU A 227 -14.53 17.80 0.34
CA LEU A 227 -14.16 19.21 0.25
C LEU A 227 -15.37 20.08 -0.13
N ALA A 228 -16.53 19.49 -0.47
CA ALA A 228 -17.53 20.18 -1.25
C ALA A 228 -18.92 19.53 -1.30
N ASP A 229 -19.82 20.00 -0.45
CA ASP A 229 -21.17 20.31 -0.94
C ASP A 229 -21.13 21.60 -1.78
N ASP A 230 -20.30 22.60 -1.42
CA ASP A 230 -20.26 23.90 -2.09
C ASP A 230 -19.46 23.94 -3.43
N LEU A 231 -18.28 23.31 -3.57
CA LEU A 231 -17.58 23.31 -4.89
C LEU A 231 -18.33 22.50 -5.94
N VAL A 232 -18.99 21.40 -5.55
CA VAL A 232 -19.75 20.58 -6.50
C VAL A 232 -20.92 21.40 -7.04
N ASN A 233 -21.67 22.09 -6.18
CA ASN A 233 -22.75 23.01 -6.58
C ASN A 233 -22.26 24.25 -7.36
N VAL A 234 -20.96 24.57 -7.31
CA VAL A 234 -20.35 25.68 -8.08
C VAL A 234 -19.83 25.20 -9.44
N LEU A 235 -19.19 24.04 -9.50
CA LEU A 235 -18.60 23.47 -10.71
C LEU A 235 -19.64 22.75 -11.58
N LEU A 236 -20.64 22.15 -10.93
CA LEU A 236 -21.79 21.46 -11.52
C LEU A 236 -23.06 21.96 -10.80
N PRO A 237 -23.58 23.14 -11.17
CA PRO A 237 -24.76 23.71 -10.51
C PRO A 237 -25.99 22.79 -10.54
N ASP A 238 -26.93 22.96 -9.61
CA ASP A 238 -28.17 22.17 -9.59
C ASP A 238 -28.92 22.27 -10.91
N HIS A 239 -28.92 23.44 -11.56
CA HIS A 239 -29.48 23.63 -12.88
C HIS A 239 -28.71 22.89 -13.99
N PHE A 240 -27.42 22.57 -13.83
CA PHE A 240 -26.71 21.70 -14.78
C PHE A 240 -27.26 20.29 -14.71
N PHE A 241 -27.46 19.74 -13.51
CA PHE A 241 -28.10 18.44 -13.36
C PHE A 241 -29.57 18.47 -13.78
N GLU A 242 -30.32 19.52 -13.44
CA GLU A 242 -31.71 19.68 -13.89
C GLU A 242 -31.82 19.90 -15.40
N ASN A 243 -30.90 20.62 -16.03
CA ASN A 243 -30.87 20.81 -17.48
C ASN A 243 -30.43 19.54 -18.18
N VAL A 244 -29.40 18.84 -17.69
CA VAL A 244 -29.03 17.52 -18.19
C VAL A 244 -30.19 16.54 -18.03
N VAL A 245 -30.92 16.59 -16.90
CA VAL A 245 -32.09 15.73 -16.66
C VAL A 245 -33.27 16.15 -17.53
N LYS A 246 -33.61 17.43 -17.67
CA LYS A 246 -34.69 17.96 -18.54
C LYS A 246 -34.40 17.74 -20.02
N ASP A 247 -33.18 18.04 -20.46
CA ASP A 247 -32.70 17.77 -21.83
C ASP A 247 -32.69 16.26 -22.07
N SER A 248 -32.24 15.45 -21.10
CA SER A 248 -32.32 13.98 -21.18
C SER A 248 -33.76 13.45 -21.13
N ALA A 249 -34.71 14.15 -20.52
CA ALA A 249 -36.12 13.78 -20.48
C ALA A 249 -36.81 14.03 -21.83
N SER A 250 -36.33 15.01 -22.61
CA SER A 250 -36.73 15.21 -24.01
C SER A 250 -36.03 14.23 -24.97
N LEU A 251 -34.80 13.83 -24.64
CA LEU A 251 -34.00 12.83 -25.35
C LEU A 251 -34.24 11.39 -24.88
N MET A 252 -35.16 11.19 -23.91
CA MET A 252 -35.37 9.94 -23.17
C MET A 252 -35.90 8.80 -24.02
N THR A 253 -36.31 9.08 -25.25
CA THR A 253 -36.65 8.08 -26.26
C THR A 253 -35.41 7.36 -26.80
N ASN A 254 -34.21 7.96 -26.71
CA ASN A 254 -32.97 7.37 -27.24
C ASN A 254 -32.08 6.79 -26.13
N PHE A 255 -32.26 5.49 -25.84
CA PHE A 255 -31.33 4.66 -25.05
C PHE A 255 -29.86 4.82 -25.47
N ILE A 256 -29.62 5.20 -26.73
CA ILE A 256 -28.31 5.48 -27.31
C ILE A 256 -27.60 6.62 -26.57
N LEU A 257 -28.29 7.70 -26.20
CA LEU A 257 -27.66 8.86 -25.55
C LEU A 257 -27.23 8.52 -24.13
N ILE A 258 -28.09 7.85 -23.36
CA ILE A 258 -27.75 7.35 -22.02
C ILE A 258 -26.54 6.41 -22.11
N PHE A 259 -26.54 5.50 -23.10
CA PHE A 259 -25.41 4.61 -23.33
C PHE A 259 -24.12 5.37 -23.63
N VAL A 260 -24.16 6.37 -24.52
CA VAL A 260 -23.01 7.23 -24.86
C VAL A 260 -22.51 7.98 -23.62
N LEU A 261 -23.39 8.53 -22.79
CA LEU A 261 -23.00 9.22 -21.55
C LEU A 261 -22.35 8.27 -20.54
N ILE A 262 -22.88 7.05 -20.38
CA ILE A 262 -22.28 6.03 -19.51
C ILE A 262 -20.88 5.65 -20.02
N VAL A 263 -20.74 5.41 -21.34
CA VAL A 263 -19.45 5.08 -21.96
C VAL A 263 -18.47 6.24 -21.82
N ALA A 264 -18.90 7.47 -22.05
CA ALA A 264 -18.09 8.68 -21.88
C ALA A 264 -17.66 8.86 -20.42
N GLY A 265 -18.57 8.65 -19.46
CA GLY A 265 -18.27 8.71 -18.03
C GLY A 265 -17.27 7.65 -17.58
N ILE A 266 -17.40 6.41 -18.06
CA ILE A 266 -16.42 5.34 -17.81
C ILE A 266 -15.07 5.68 -18.45
N GLY A 267 -15.07 6.21 -19.67
CA GLY A 267 -13.87 6.66 -20.38
C GLY A 267 -13.14 7.78 -19.64
N PHE A 268 -13.88 8.79 -19.17
CA PHE A 268 -13.34 9.87 -18.34
C PHE A 268 -12.78 9.35 -17.02
N ALA A 269 -13.51 8.48 -16.31
CA ALA A 269 -13.03 7.85 -15.08
C ALA A 269 -11.74 7.04 -15.33
N TRP A 270 -11.63 6.34 -16.46
CA TRP A 270 -10.42 5.62 -16.84
C TRP A 270 -9.24 6.57 -17.12
N LEU A 271 -9.45 7.66 -17.86
CA LEU A 271 -8.43 8.70 -18.08
C LEU A 271 -7.97 9.34 -16.76
N LEU A 272 -8.91 9.70 -15.89
CA LEU A 272 -8.61 10.23 -14.57
C LEU A 272 -7.83 9.20 -13.72
N SER A 273 -8.19 7.91 -13.81
CA SER A 273 -7.45 6.83 -13.16
C SER A 273 -5.99 6.77 -13.62
N ILE A 274 -5.73 6.97 -14.92
CA ILE A 274 -4.37 7.00 -15.48
C ILE A 274 -3.58 8.15 -14.86
N VAL A 275 -4.12 9.36 -14.88
CA VAL A 275 -3.46 10.55 -14.33
C VAL A 275 -3.15 10.35 -12.84
N LEU A 276 -4.14 9.93 -12.05
CA LEU A 276 -3.97 9.69 -10.62
C LEU A 276 -2.95 8.58 -10.32
N TYR A 277 -2.90 7.52 -11.14
CA TYR A 277 -1.91 6.46 -11.01
C TYR A 277 -0.50 6.98 -11.28
N VAL A 278 -0.31 7.76 -12.34
CA VAL A 278 0.98 8.39 -12.67
C VAL A 278 1.42 9.32 -11.54
N LEU A 279 0.53 10.18 -11.02
CA LEU A 279 0.85 11.07 -9.90
C LEU A 279 1.26 10.29 -8.63
N LYS A 280 0.60 9.16 -8.36
CA LYS A 280 0.87 8.32 -7.19
C LYS A 280 2.18 7.54 -7.31
N TYR A 281 2.50 7.00 -8.48
CA TYR A 281 3.66 6.10 -8.67
C TYR A 281 4.79 6.73 -9.51
N SER A 282 4.75 8.04 -9.76
CA SER A 282 5.86 8.75 -10.40
C SER A 282 7.14 8.66 -9.55
N GLY A 283 8.30 8.62 -10.23
CA GLY A 283 9.60 8.47 -9.58
C GLY A 283 9.79 7.14 -8.85
N PHE A 284 9.06 6.10 -9.26
CA PHE A 284 9.15 4.78 -8.64
C PHE A 284 10.57 4.21 -8.74
N SER A 285 11.13 3.86 -7.58
CA SER A 285 12.42 3.20 -7.49
C SER A 285 12.42 2.17 -6.36
N VAL A 286 12.92 0.98 -6.66
CA VAL A 286 13.24 -0.04 -5.66
C VAL A 286 14.73 -0.27 -5.69
N LYS A 287 15.37 -0.19 -4.54
CA LYS A 287 16.80 -0.47 -4.38
C LYS A 287 16.99 -1.46 -3.24
N LYS A 288 17.94 -2.37 -3.40
CA LYS A 288 18.40 -3.25 -2.33
C LYS A 288 19.68 -2.67 -1.75
N ASP A 289 19.65 -2.27 -0.49
CA ASP A 289 20.81 -1.74 0.24
C ASP A 289 21.23 -2.77 1.31
N GLY A 290 22.26 -3.55 0.99
CA GLY A 290 22.71 -4.69 1.78
C GLY A 290 21.59 -5.72 2.02
N ARG A 291 21.11 -5.76 3.26
CA ARG A 291 20.04 -6.68 3.71
C ARG A 291 18.63 -6.08 3.65
N GLN A 292 18.49 -4.81 3.28
CA GLN A 292 17.20 -4.12 3.30
C GLN A 292 16.77 -3.70 1.90
N ILE A 293 15.45 -3.59 1.71
CA ILE A 293 14.85 -3.06 0.48
C ILE A 293 14.29 -1.68 0.80
N SER A 294 14.65 -0.70 -0.03
CA SER A 294 14.02 0.61 -0.05
C SER A 294 13.10 0.72 -1.28
N VAL A 295 11.85 1.09 -1.06
CA VAL A 295 10.87 1.39 -2.11
C VAL A 295 10.48 2.86 -1.97
N SER A 296 10.64 3.62 -3.05
CA SER A 296 10.32 5.05 -3.09
C SER A 296 9.40 5.37 -4.27
N TYR A 297 8.35 6.18 -4.04
CA TYR A 297 7.46 6.67 -5.10
C TYR A 297 6.61 7.87 -4.66
N GLY A 298 6.05 8.59 -5.63
CA GLY A 298 5.05 9.63 -5.44
C GLY A 298 5.52 11.02 -5.91
N LEU A 299 4.67 11.70 -6.70
CA LEU A 299 4.91 13.09 -7.11
C LEU A 299 4.36 14.09 -6.08
N LEU A 300 3.12 13.88 -5.64
CA LEU A 300 2.42 14.74 -4.68
C LEU A 300 2.91 14.51 -3.25
N GLU A 301 3.09 13.26 -2.87
CA GLU A 301 3.63 12.86 -1.57
C GLU A 301 4.67 11.78 -1.81
N LYS A 302 5.95 12.17 -1.78
CA LYS A 302 7.06 11.24 -1.99
C LYS A 302 7.25 10.44 -0.71
N LYS A 303 7.07 9.13 -0.79
CA LYS A 303 7.23 8.21 0.34
C LYS A 303 8.41 7.29 0.11
N THR A 304 9.22 7.09 1.15
CA THR A 304 10.31 6.12 1.14
C THR A 304 10.11 5.12 2.27
N PHE A 305 9.86 3.87 1.88
CA PHE A 305 9.68 2.73 2.79
C PHE A 305 10.93 1.88 2.76
N VAL A 306 11.47 1.54 3.92
CA VAL A 306 12.65 0.69 4.01
C VAL A 306 12.42 -0.46 4.98
N PHE A 307 12.54 -1.70 4.51
CA PHE A 307 12.19 -2.91 5.27
C PHE A 307 13.19 -4.05 4.99
N ASP A 308 13.27 -5.02 5.90
CA ASP A 308 14.00 -6.28 5.68
C ASP A 308 13.10 -7.24 4.88
N PRO A 309 13.59 -7.88 3.81
CA PRO A 309 12.86 -8.90 3.06
C PRO A 309 12.20 -9.95 3.94
N LYS A 310 12.81 -10.35 5.07
CA LYS A 310 12.26 -11.37 5.99
C LYS A 310 10.94 -10.94 6.64
N LYS A 311 10.65 -9.65 6.71
CA LYS A 311 9.38 -9.09 7.24
C LYS A 311 8.22 -9.16 6.23
N VAL A 312 8.47 -9.60 5.00
CA VAL A 312 7.43 -9.82 3.98
C VAL A 312 6.53 -10.99 4.42
N GLN A 313 5.24 -10.72 4.57
CA GLN A 313 4.24 -11.71 5.00
C GLN A 313 3.69 -12.51 3.82
N ALA A 314 3.41 -11.83 2.71
CA ALA A 314 2.92 -12.45 1.49
C ALA A 314 3.40 -11.68 0.26
N VAL A 315 3.63 -12.39 -0.83
CA VAL A 315 3.83 -11.81 -2.15
C VAL A 315 2.54 -11.97 -2.93
N VAL A 316 2.01 -10.88 -3.47
CA VAL A 316 0.75 -10.82 -4.21
C VAL A 316 1.05 -10.41 -5.64
N ILE A 317 0.83 -11.33 -6.57
CA ILE A 317 1.00 -11.09 -8.01
C ILE A 317 -0.37 -10.87 -8.60
N LYS A 318 -0.60 -9.70 -9.20
CA LYS A 318 -1.88 -9.35 -9.85
C LYS A 318 -1.70 -9.24 -11.36
N GLU A 319 -2.53 -9.95 -12.08
CA GLU A 319 -2.63 -9.95 -13.53
C GLU A 319 -4.04 -9.47 -13.89
N GLY A 320 -4.18 -8.16 -14.13
CA GLY A 320 -5.41 -7.56 -14.64
C GLY A 320 -5.79 -8.14 -16.02
N LEU A 321 -7.04 -7.98 -16.45
CA LEU A 321 -7.53 -8.58 -17.70
C LEU A 321 -6.63 -8.23 -18.90
N LEU A 322 -6.32 -6.95 -19.06
CA LEU A 322 -5.41 -6.46 -20.10
C LEU A 322 -3.99 -6.98 -19.91
N ARG A 323 -3.44 -6.86 -18.69
CA ARG A 323 -2.07 -7.30 -18.39
C ARG A 323 -1.87 -8.77 -18.67
N GLN A 324 -2.83 -9.60 -18.26
CA GLN A 324 -2.79 -11.03 -18.48
C GLN A 324 -2.82 -11.39 -19.98
N ALA A 325 -3.65 -10.70 -20.78
CA ALA A 325 -3.72 -10.91 -22.22
C ALA A 325 -2.36 -10.64 -22.90
N PHE A 326 -1.64 -9.62 -22.44
CA PHE A 326 -0.31 -9.26 -22.95
C PHE A 326 0.87 -9.90 -22.19
N GLY A 327 0.62 -10.79 -21.21
CA GLY A 327 1.67 -11.48 -20.45
C GLY A 327 2.40 -10.63 -19.40
N TYR A 328 1.76 -9.58 -18.89
CA TYR A 328 2.26 -8.70 -17.83
C TYR A 328 1.57 -8.93 -16.48
N ALA A 329 2.22 -8.49 -15.42
CA ALA A 329 1.71 -8.51 -14.05
C ALA A 329 2.21 -7.31 -13.25
N GLU A 330 1.68 -7.14 -12.04
CA GLU A 330 2.29 -6.37 -10.95
C GLU A 330 2.61 -7.26 -9.76
N ILE A 331 3.62 -6.88 -8.98
CA ILE A 331 4.01 -7.52 -7.73
C ILE A 331 3.80 -6.54 -6.59
N GLN A 332 3.02 -6.97 -5.61
CA GLN A 332 2.79 -6.29 -4.35
C GLN A 332 3.30 -7.14 -3.18
N LEU A 333 3.81 -6.48 -2.16
CA LEU A 333 4.27 -7.10 -0.92
C LEU A 333 3.32 -6.73 0.20
N GLN A 334 2.83 -7.75 0.89
CA GLN A 334 2.14 -7.56 2.15
C GLN A 334 3.19 -7.50 3.26
N ILE A 335 3.29 -6.34 3.91
CA ILE A 335 4.21 -6.10 5.02
C ILE A 335 3.36 -5.60 6.20
N VAL A 336 3.83 -5.90 7.41
CA VAL A 336 3.22 -5.36 8.63
C VAL A 336 4.04 -4.14 9.04
N SER A 337 3.41 -2.97 9.06
CA SER A 337 3.97 -1.77 9.69
C SER A 337 2.98 -1.24 10.73
N SER A 338 3.35 -1.43 12.00
CA SER A 338 2.80 -0.94 13.27
C SER A 338 1.31 -0.72 13.46
N ASP A 339 0.59 -0.06 12.54
CA ASP A 339 -0.88 0.04 12.56
C ASP A 339 -1.52 0.30 11.19
N LYS A 340 -0.71 0.47 10.13
CA LYS A 340 -1.21 0.58 8.76
C LYS A 340 -0.96 -0.70 8.00
N LYS A 341 -2.06 -1.30 7.57
CA LYS A 341 -2.10 -2.44 6.66
C LYS A 341 -1.73 -1.96 5.26
N GLU A 342 -0.44 -1.76 4.99
CA GLU A 342 0.01 -1.25 3.69
C GLU A 342 0.39 -2.39 2.74
N GLN A 343 -0.26 -2.39 1.57
CA GLN A 343 0.19 -3.16 0.42
C GLN A 343 1.23 -2.33 -0.31
N LEU A 344 2.49 -2.73 -0.23
CA LEU A 344 3.59 -2.02 -0.86
C LEU A 344 3.76 -2.52 -2.29
N MET A 345 3.89 -1.60 -3.25
CA MET A 345 4.19 -1.97 -4.63
C MET A 345 5.68 -2.31 -4.76
N LEU A 346 6.01 -3.54 -5.18
CA LEU A 346 7.40 -3.91 -5.53
C LEU A 346 7.68 -3.65 -7.00
N HIS A 347 6.74 -3.97 -7.89
CA HIS A 347 6.87 -3.68 -9.32
C HIS A 347 5.49 -3.49 -9.96
N PRO A 348 5.15 -2.31 -10.46
CA PRO A 348 3.80 -2.03 -10.96
C PRO A 348 3.49 -2.60 -12.35
N PHE A 349 4.51 -2.88 -13.16
CA PHE A 349 4.31 -3.43 -14.50
C PHE A 349 5.54 -4.18 -15.03
N LEU A 350 5.51 -5.51 -15.03
CA LEU A 350 6.59 -6.33 -15.57
C LEU A 350 6.07 -7.54 -16.35
N LYS A 351 6.88 -8.05 -17.28
CA LYS A 351 6.59 -9.31 -17.97
C LYS A 351 6.57 -10.46 -16.98
N ARG A 352 5.66 -11.40 -17.19
CA ARG A 352 5.48 -12.55 -16.32
C ARG A 352 6.73 -13.43 -16.17
N SER A 353 7.52 -13.57 -17.23
CA SER A 353 8.78 -14.32 -17.22
C SER A 353 9.83 -13.72 -16.29
N ALA A 354 9.82 -12.39 -16.10
CA ALA A 354 10.76 -11.69 -15.25
C ALA A 354 10.39 -11.74 -13.75
N ILE A 355 9.19 -12.21 -13.39
CA ILE A 355 8.73 -12.24 -12.00
C ILE A 355 9.67 -13.07 -11.13
N GLN A 356 10.07 -14.27 -11.59
CA GLN A 356 10.95 -15.13 -10.80
C GLN A 356 12.31 -14.46 -10.53
N GLN A 357 12.86 -13.74 -11.51
CA GLN A 357 14.11 -13.00 -11.34
C GLN A 357 13.97 -11.88 -10.30
N VAL A 358 12.90 -11.08 -10.39
CA VAL A 358 12.63 -10.01 -9.41
C VAL A 358 12.42 -10.58 -8.00
N LEU A 359 11.75 -11.74 -7.87
CA LEU A 359 11.60 -12.39 -6.57
C LEU A 359 12.96 -12.88 -6.03
N ASN A 360 13.82 -13.46 -6.86
CA ASN A 360 15.16 -13.87 -6.44
C ASN A 360 16.01 -12.69 -5.96
N ASP A 361 15.92 -11.55 -6.64
CA ASP A 361 16.72 -10.36 -6.33
C ASP A 361 16.29 -9.70 -5.01
N PHE A 362 14.98 -9.58 -4.78
CA PHE A 362 14.44 -8.82 -3.65
C PHE A 362 13.90 -9.70 -2.52
N VAL A 363 13.19 -10.80 -2.81
CA VAL A 363 12.50 -11.64 -1.82
C VAL A 363 12.84 -13.13 -2.03
N PRO A 364 14.12 -13.53 -1.87
CA PRO A 364 14.61 -14.85 -2.28
C PRO A 364 13.97 -16.03 -1.52
N GLN A 365 13.34 -15.77 -0.37
CA GLN A 365 12.64 -16.79 0.38
C GLN A 365 11.31 -17.24 -0.26
N VAL A 366 10.85 -16.59 -1.33
CA VAL A 366 9.60 -16.93 -2.03
C VAL A 366 9.90 -17.34 -3.47
N LYS A 367 9.37 -18.49 -3.89
CA LYS A 367 9.50 -19.01 -5.26
C LYS A 367 8.17 -18.95 -6.00
N LEU A 368 8.16 -18.64 -7.29
CA LEU A 368 6.97 -18.73 -8.13
C LEU A 368 6.87 -20.15 -8.72
N PRO A 369 5.86 -20.96 -8.35
CA PRO A 369 5.71 -22.27 -8.96
C PRO A 369 5.34 -22.15 -10.45
N PRO A 370 5.80 -23.09 -11.31
CA PRO A 370 5.35 -23.19 -12.68
C PRO A 370 3.83 -23.31 -12.76
N ASN A 371 3.27 -22.70 -13.80
CA ASN A 371 1.84 -22.58 -13.95
C ASN A 371 1.11 -23.93 -14.06
N ALA A 372 1.78 -24.93 -14.63
CA ALA A 372 1.30 -26.29 -14.81
C ALA A 372 1.14 -27.05 -13.48
N HIS A 373 1.85 -26.62 -12.43
CA HIS A 373 1.85 -27.31 -11.14
C HIS A 373 0.78 -26.79 -10.18
N ILE A 374 0.01 -25.77 -10.58
CA ILE A 374 -1.09 -25.24 -9.77
C ILE A 374 -2.33 -26.08 -10.05
N THR A 375 -2.74 -26.87 -9.06
CA THR A 375 -3.94 -27.71 -9.18
C THR A 375 -5.18 -26.81 -9.23
N GLY A 376 -5.95 -26.92 -10.32
CA GLY A 376 -7.14 -26.12 -10.55
C GLY A 376 -8.38 -26.66 -9.84
N ALA A 377 -9.45 -25.86 -9.79
CA ALA A 377 -10.75 -26.36 -9.32
C ALA A 377 -11.27 -27.50 -10.22
N PRO A 378 -11.91 -28.55 -9.66
CA PRO A 378 -12.41 -29.67 -10.44
C PRO A 378 -13.63 -29.27 -11.30
N LYS A 379 -13.89 -29.95 -12.43
CA LYS A 379 -14.99 -29.62 -13.37
C LYS A 379 -16.36 -29.43 -12.70
N ARG A 380 -16.67 -30.24 -11.68
CA ARG A 380 -17.90 -30.16 -10.88
C ARG A 380 -18.06 -28.84 -10.09
N ALA A 381 -16.98 -28.09 -9.87
CA ALA A 381 -17.01 -26.80 -9.20
C ALA A 381 -17.57 -25.67 -10.07
N LEU A 382 -17.57 -25.81 -11.41
CA LEU A 382 -18.02 -24.78 -12.34
C LEU A 382 -19.44 -24.28 -12.00
N LEU A 383 -20.35 -25.19 -11.69
CA LEU A 383 -21.73 -24.85 -11.32
C LEU A 383 -21.78 -23.94 -10.08
N TYR A 384 -20.91 -24.16 -9.08
CA TYR A 384 -20.85 -23.35 -7.87
C TYR A 384 -20.27 -21.96 -8.11
N TYR A 385 -19.46 -21.80 -9.16
CA TYR A 385 -18.97 -20.50 -9.58
C TYR A 385 -20.01 -19.68 -10.34
N VAL A 386 -20.93 -20.33 -11.04
CA VAL A 386 -21.85 -19.66 -11.97
C VAL A 386 -23.25 -19.45 -11.39
N ARG A 387 -23.79 -20.43 -10.64
CA ARG A 387 -25.22 -20.52 -10.37
C ARG A 387 -25.84 -19.32 -9.63
N ILE A 388 -25.17 -18.77 -8.62
CA ILE A 388 -25.75 -17.70 -7.78
C ILE A 388 -25.74 -16.39 -8.56
N GLU A 389 -24.59 -16.04 -9.14
CA GLU A 389 -24.42 -14.84 -9.93
C GLU A 389 -25.28 -14.88 -11.21
N LEU A 390 -25.44 -16.05 -11.83
CA LEU A 390 -26.34 -16.23 -12.97
C LEU A 390 -27.81 -16.04 -12.56
N LEU A 391 -28.25 -16.63 -11.45
CA LEU A 391 -29.63 -16.45 -10.96
C LEU A 391 -29.93 -14.98 -10.70
N PHE A 392 -29.03 -14.27 -10.01
CA PHE A 392 -29.18 -12.84 -9.79
C PHE A 392 -29.24 -12.05 -11.10
N THR A 393 -28.37 -12.39 -12.07
CA THR A 393 -28.38 -11.76 -13.39
C THR A 393 -29.71 -12.00 -14.11
N LEU A 394 -30.24 -13.22 -14.09
CA LEU A 394 -31.54 -13.55 -14.70
C LEU A 394 -32.69 -12.78 -14.03
N LEU A 395 -32.67 -12.60 -12.72
CA LEU A 395 -33.65 -11.80 -11.99
C LEU A 395 -33.57 -10.34 -12.43
N VAL A 396 -32.37 -9.76 -12.51
CA VAL A 396 -32.14 -8.41 -13.02
C VAL A 396 -32.65 -8.28 -14.46
N CYS A 397 -32.33 -9.23 -15.35
CA CYS A 397 -32.83 -9.24 -16.71
C CYS A 397 -34.37 -9.31 -16.76
N ALA A 398 -34.98 -10.17 -15.95
CA ALA A 398 -36.44 -10.28 -15.87
C ALA A 398 -37.07 -8.96 -15.41
N ALA A 399 -36.52 -8.29 -14.40
CA ALA A 399 -36.96 -6.97 -13.98
C ALA A 399 -36.85 -5.96 -15.13
N PHE A 400 -35.70 -5.88 -15.82
CA PHE A 400 -35.54 -4.98 -16.96
C PHE A 400 -36.54 -5.26 -18.08
N ILE A 401 -36.82 -6.52 -18.39
CA ILE A 401 -37.81 -6.91 -19.39
C ILE A 401 -39.23 -6.52 -18.97
N LEU A 402 -39.58 -6.69 -17.69
CA LEU A 402 -40.89 -6.31 -17.16
C LEU A 402 -41.11 -4.79 -17.17
N PHE A 403 -40.11 -4.00 -16.78
CA PHE A 403 -40.21 -2.53 -16.70
C PHE A 403 -40.04 -1.84 -18.07
N PHE A 404 -39.13 -2.32 -18.92
CA PHE A 404 -38.74 -1.65 -20.17
C PHE A 404 -39.19 -2.39 -21.45
N LYS A 405 -39.94 -3.50 -21.32
CA LYS A 405 -40.48 -4.31 -22.43
C LYS A 405 -39.39 -4.68 -23.45
N ALA A 406 -39.55 -4.29 -24.71
CA ALA A 406 -38.60 -4.58 -25.79
C ALA A 406 -37.20 -4.03 -25.52
N GLY A 407 -37.09 -2.86 -24.87
CA GLY A 407 -35.79 -2.29 -24.47
C GLY A 407 -35.09 -3.13 -23.40
N GLY A 408 -35.85 -3.81 -22.55
CA GLY A 408 -35.32 -4.69 -21.52
C GLY A 408 -34.64 -5.95 -22.05
N LEU A 409 -34.92 -6.37 -23.29
CA LEU A 409 -34.27 -7.53 -23.92
C LEU A 409 -32.76 -7.35 -24.06
N TRP A 410 -32.27 -6.11 -24.21
CA TRP A 410 -30.84 -5.81 -24.24
C TRP A 410 -30.11 -6.22 -22.95
N SER A 411 -30.81 -6.30 -21.82
CA SER A 411 -30.23 -6.78 -20.56
C SER A 411 -29.76 -8.24 -20.65
N LEU A 412 -30.27 -9.05 -21.59
CA LEU A 412 -29.83 -10.43 -21.81
C LEU A 412 -28.36 -10.53 -22.23
N LEU A 413 -27.76 -9.45 -22.75
CA LEU A 413 -26.32 -9.38 -23.02
C LEU A 413 -25.47 -9.51 -21.74
N LEU A 414 -26.03 -9.23 -20.56
CA LEU A 414 -25.33 -9.45 -19.29
C LEU A 414 -25.08 -10.94 -19.01
N VAL A 415 -25.95 -11.82 -19.49
CA VAL A 415 -25.84 -13.27 -19.27
C VAL A 415 -24.53 -13.84 -19.83
N PRO A 416 -24.18 -13.71 -21.13
CA PRO A 416 -22.91 -14.22 -21.64
C PRO A 416 -21.69 -13.54 -21.00
N ILE A 417 -21.78 -12.25 -20.66
CA ILE A 417 -20.69 -11.50 -19.98
C ILE A 417 -20.42 -12.12 -18.60
N VAL A 418 -21.46 -12.36 -17.80
CA VAL A 418 -21.34 -12.98 -16.47
C VAL A 418 -20.86 -14.42 -16.60
N LEU A 419 -21.40 -15.22 -17.53
CA LEU A 419 -20.94 -16.59 -17.76
C LEU A 419 -19.45 -16.64 -18.10
N TRP A 420 -18.99 -15.77 -19.01
CA TRP A 420 -17.57 -15.64 -19.36
C TRP A 420 -16.73 -15.25 -18.13
N TRP A 421 -17.16 -14.24 -17.37
CA TRP A 421 -16.45 -13.77 -16.18
C TRP A 421 -16.34 -14.85 -15.10
N ARG A 422 -17.43 -15.60 -14.85
CA ARG A 422 -17.46 -16.68 -13.85
C ARG A 422 -16.69 -17.91 -14.28
N LYS A 423 -16.75 -18.29 -15.56
CA LYS A 423 -15.88 -19.33 -16.15
C LYS A 423 -14.40 -18.94 -16.04
N SER A 424 -14.07 -17.67 -16.30
CA SER A 424 -12.74 -17.10 -16.13
C SER A 424 -12.28 -17.17 -14.66
N SER A 425 -13.20 -16.96 -13.71
CA SER A 425 -12.93 -17.08 -12.27
C SER A 425 -12.66 -18.52 -11.84
N TYR A 426 -13.46 -19.47 -12.36
CA TYR A 426 -13.27 -20.91 -12.19
C TYR A 426 -11.91 -21.38 -12.72
N ASN A 427 -11.53 -21.00 -13.94
CA ASN A 427 -10.26 -21.38 -14.56
C ASN A 427 -9.03 -20.82 -13.83
N ALA A 428 -9.18 -19.68 -13.14
CA ALA A 428 -8.10 -19.07 -12.38
C ALA A 428 -7.89 -19.72 -11.00
N ALA A 429 -8.93 -20.33 -10.43
CA ALA A 429 -8.89 -20.92 -9.11
C ALA A 429 -7.86 -22.05 -9.04
N GLY A 430 -6.99 -22.01 -8.03
CA GLY A 430 -6.06 -23.10 -7.81
C GLY A 430 -5.25 -22.99 -6.53
N VAL A 431 -4.62 -24.11 -6.18
CA VAL A 431 -3.79 -24.27 -4.99
C VAL A 431 -2.54 -25.09 -5.32
N LYS A 432 -1.43 -24.77 -4.69
CA LYS A 432 -0.21 -25.60 -4.69
C LYS A 432 0.52 -25.44 -3.37
N LEU A 433 0.90 -26.56 -2.77
CA LEU A 433 1.85 -26.63 -1.68
C LEU A 433 3.17 -27.14 -2.24
N ASP A 434 4.25 -26.38 -2.01
CA ASP A 434 5.59 -26.72 -2.49
C ASP A 434 6.65 -26.18 -1.53
N GLU A 435 7.63 -26.99 -1.14
CA GLU A 435 8.75 -26.61 -0.25
C GLU A 435 8.37 -25.80 1.02
N GLY A 436 7.20 -26.05 1.62
CA GLY A 436 6.72 -25.27 2.78
C GLY A 436 6.23 -23.86 2.44
N GLN A 437 5.88 -23.63 1.17
CA GLN A 437 5.19 -22.46 0.65
C GLN A 437 3.82 -22.86 0.10
N LEU A 438 2.79 -22.11 0.50
CA LEU A 438 1.45 -22.22 -0.03
C LEU A 438 1.23 -21.15 -1.12
N THR A 439 0.82 -21.61 -2.28
CA THR A 439 0.39 -20.77 -3.41
C THR A 439 -1.11 -20.89 -3.57
N LEU A 440 -1.80 -19.76 -3.49
CA LEU A 440 -3.23 -19.65 -3.73
C LEU A 440 -3.47 -18.77 -4.94
N ARG A 441 -4.36 -19.19 -5.84
CA ARG A 441 -4.72 -18.39 -7.01
C ARG A 441 -6.24 -18.26 -7.13
N ASN A 442 -6.71 -17.04 -7.32
CA ASN A 442 -8.12 -16.77 -7.56
C ASN A 442 -8.29 -15.63 -8.58
N ARG A 443 -9.52 -15.39 -9.00
CA ARG A 443 -9.87 -14.21 -9.79
C ARG A 443 -11.22 -13.67 -9.29
N PHE A 444 -11.23 -12.38 -8.99
CA PHE A 444 -12.45 -11.59 -8.99
C PHE A 444 -12.53 -10.89 -10.34
N VAL A 445 -11.94 -9.71 -10.52
CA VAL A 445 -11.71 -9.12 -11.86
C VAL A 445 -10.32 -9.51 -12.40
N SER A 446 -9.29 -9.22 -11.61
CA SER A 446 -7.90 -9.57 -11.90
C SER A 446 -7.57 -10.98 -11.37
N ARG A 447 -6.72 -11.73 -12.09
CA ARG A 447 -6.15 -12.97 -11.55
C ARG A 447 -5.09 -12.60 -10.52
N THR A 448 -5.25 -13.12 -9.32
CA THR A 448 -4.34 -12.83 -8.20
C THR A 448 -3.73 -14.13 -7.71
N THR A 449 -2.41 -14.15 -7.61
CA THR A 449 -1.64 -15.26 -7.04
C THR A 449 -0.98 -14.79 -5.75
N TYR A 450 -1.26 -15.49 -4.66
CA TYR A 450 -0.71 -15.24 -3.34
C TYR A 450 0.34 -16.30 -3.03
N LEU A 451 1.56 -15.88 -2.70
CA LEU A 451 2.66 -16.74 -2.30
C LEU A 451 2.96 -16.47 -0.82
N ILE A 452 2.80 -17.49 0.02
CA ILE A 452 2.83 -17.34 1.48
C ILE A 452 3.58 -18.55 2.05
N ARG A 453 4.60 -18.33 2.89
CA ARG A 453 5.25 -19.46 3.58
C ARG A 453 4.55 -19.77 4.89
N ARG A 454 4.77 -20.98 5.41
CA ARG A 454 4.13 -21.45 6.65
C ARG A 454 4.20 -20.46 7.82
N PRO A 455 5.38 -19.90 8.17
CA PRO A 455 5.52 -19.06 9.36
C PRO A 455 4.70 -17.76 9.31
N GLN A 456 4.37 -17.28 8.11
CA GLN A 456 3.61 -16.05 7.89
C GLN A 456 2.08 -16.28 7.94
N ILE A 457 1.63 -17.54 7.93
CA ILE A 457 0.21 -17.87 8.04
C ILE A 457 -0.21 -17.75 9.51
N GLN A 458 -1.13 -16.82 9.80
CA GLN A 458 -1.68 -16.62 11.14
C GLN A 458 -2.91 -17.49 11.39
N THR A 459 -3.82 -17.54 10.42
CA THR A 459 -5.00 -18.39 10.50
C THR A 459 -5.28 -19.06 9.16
N MET A 460 -5.66 -20.33 9.21
CA MET A 460 -6.18 -21.08 8.07
C MET A 460 -7.61 -21.51 8.40
N ARG A 461 -8.53 -21.29 7.46
CA ARG A 461 -9.94 -21.70 7.56
C ARG A 461 -10.32 -22.54 6.36
N VAL A 462 -11.05 -23.61 6.61
CA VAL A 462 -11.61 -24.48 5.58
C VAL A 462 -13.11 -24.53 5.80
N ASN A 463 -13.85 -23.93 4.88
CA ASN A 463 -15.30 -23.83 4.97
C ASN A 463 -15.95 -24.61 3.84
N ARG A 464 -17.15 -25.14 4.11
CA ARG A 464 -17.97 -25.86 3.13
C ARG A 464 -19.45 -25.67 3.40
N THR A 465 -20.23 -25.54 2.34
CA THR A 465 -21.69 -25.60 2.41
C THR A 465 -22.18 -27.05 2.26
N ILE A 466 -23.44 -27.32 2.60
CA ILE A 466 -24.06 -28.66 2.47
C ILE A 466 -23.93 -29.20 1.04
N GLY A 467 -24.20 -28.36 0.03
CA GLY A 467 -24.05 -28.75 -1.37
C GLY A 467 -22.59 -29.08 -1.75
N GLN A 468 -21.65 -28.25 -1.29
CA GLN A 468 -20.22 -28.49 -1.51
C GLN A 468 -19.74 -29.78 -0.83
N GLN A 469 -20.25 -30.11 0.35
CA GLN A 469 -19.93 -31.35 1.06
C GLN A 469 -20.30 -32.60 0.22
N ARG A 470 -21.51 -32.63 -0.35
CA ARG A 470 -21.94 -33.74 -1.23
C ARG A 470 -21.03 -33.89 -2.45
N LYS A 471 -20.48 -32.78 -2.95
CA LYS A 471 -19.56 -32.76 -4.10
C LYS A 471 -18.08 -32.79 -3.70
N LYS A 472 -17.75 -33.01 -2.41
CA LYS A 472 -16.37 -33.01 -1.88
C LYS A 472 -15.57 -31.76 -2.26
N LEU A 473 -16.22 -30.60 -2.25
CA LEU A 473 -15.62 -29.30 -2.53
C LEU A 473 -15.39 -28.53 -1.23
N LEU A 474 -14.26 -27.83 -1.12
CA LEU A 474 -13.87 -27.04 0.04
C LEU A 474 -13.43 -25.64 -0.39
N THR A 475 -13.66 -24.65 0.46
CA THR A 475 -13.12 -23.30 0.31
C THR A 475 -11.98 -23.14 1.31
N LEU A 476 -10.77 -22.89 0.81
CA LEU A 476 -9.58 -22.64 1.62
C LEU A 476 -9.36 -21.14 1.75
N SER A 477 -9.22 -20.65 2.98
CA SER A 477 -8.95 -19.24 3.27
C SER A 477 -7.77 -19.12 4.23
N VAL A 478 -6.84 -18.22 3.91
CA VAL A 478 -5.62 -18.00 4.67
C VAL A 478 -5.49 -16.52 5.00
N ARG A 479 -5.19 -16.20 6.26
CA ARG A 479 -4.90 -14.84 6.72
C ARG A 479 -3.46 -14.77 7.17
N THR A 480 -2.78 -13.72 6.73
CA THR A 480 -1.45 -13.32 7.20
C THR A 480 -1.57 -12.07 8.05
N MET A 481 -0.56 -11.81 8.87
CA MET A 481 -0.51 -10.59 9.68
C MET A 481 -0.51 -9.36 8.77
N GLY A 482 -1.32 -8.35 9.11
CA GLY A 482 -1.42 -7.11 8.33
C GLY A 482 -2.28 -7.18 7.06
N SER A 483 -2.75 -8.36 6.64
CA SER A 483 -3.69 -8.43 5.50
C SER A 483 -5.07 -7.85 5.89
N PRO A 484 -5.67 -6.97 5.07
CA PRO A 484 -7.03 -6.48 5.32
C PRO A 484 -8.10 -7.56 5.08
N PHE A 485 -7.81 -8.57 4.25
CA PHE A 485 -8.75 -9.61 3.83
C PHE A 485 -8.14 -11.01 3.90
N ASP A 486 -8.99 -12.03 3.85
CA ASP A 486 -8.55 -13.41 3.72
C ASP A 486 -8.18 -13.72 2.27
N TYR A 487 -7.01 -14.33 2.06
CA TYR A 487 -6.63 -14.89 0.78
C TYR A 487 -7.39 -16.21 0.61
N SER A 488 -8.42 -16.20 -0.24
CA SER A 488 -9.37 -17.31 -0.34
C SER A 488 -9.48 -17.88 -1.75
N VAL A 489 -9.58 -19.20 -1.84
CA VAL A 489 -9.86 -19.93 -3.07
C VAL A 489 -11.06 -20.83 -2.83
N LYS A 490 -12.10 -20.63 -3.64
CA LYS A 490 -13.38 -21.33 -3.49
C LYS A 490 -13.37 -22.67 -4.24
N CYS A 491 -14.19 -23.60 -3.76
CA CYS A 491 -14.55 -24.83 -4.47
C CYS A 491 -13.37 -25.67 -4.99
N LEU A 492 -12.31 -25.80 -4.20
CA LEU A 492 -11.20 -26.72 -4.46
C LEU A 492 -11.60 -28.17 -4.13
N ASP A 493 -10.91 -29.15 -4.71
CA ASP A 493 -11.14 -30.54 -4.37
C ASP A 493 -10.64 -30.84 -2.96
N ARG A 494 -11.38 -31.68 -2.23
CA ARG A 494 -11.00 -32.13 -0.89
C ARG A 494 -9.61 -32.75 -0.87
N LYS A 495 -9.25 -33.51 -1.90
CA LYS A 495 -7.93 -34.16 -2.02
C LYS A 495 -6.76 -33.17 -2.09
N ASP A 496 -6.99 -31.96 -2.59
CA ASP A 496 -5.96 -30.93 -2.72
C ASP A 496 -5.86 -30.04 -1.47
N VAL A 497 -6.97 -29.87 -0.76
CA VAL A 497 -7.04 -29.02 0.45
C VAL A 497 -6.60 -29.78 1.70
N GLU A 498 -6.89 -31.08 1.82
CA GLU A 498 -6.50 -31.88 3.00
C GLU A 498 -4.99 -31.89 3.26
N PRO A 499 -4.11 -32.11 2.26
CA PRO A 499 -2.65 -32.04 2.47
C PRO A 499 -2.20 -30.67 2.98
N VAL A 500 -2.80 -29.59 2.47
CA VAL A 500 -2.50 -28.22 2.93
C VAL A 500 -2.94 -28.02 4.38
N TRP A 501 -4.13 -28.51 4.72
CA TRP A 501 -4.65 -28.45 6.08
C TRP A 501 -3.78 -29.24 7.06
N HIS A 502 -3.37 -30.45 6.72
CA HIS A 502 -2.47 -31.28 7.55
C HIS A 502 -1.07 -30.70 7.65
N TRP A 503 -0.56 -30.09 6.59
CA TRP A 503 0.71 -29.39 6.64
C TRP A 503 0.69 -28.21 7.61
N TYR A 504 -0.43 -27.48 7.71
CA TYR A 504 -0.56 -26.37 8.65
C TYR A 504 -0.89 -26.84 10.08
N SER A 505 -1.93 -27.66 10.24
CA SER A 505 -2.42 -28.18 11.52
C SER A 505 -1.45 -29.21 12.11
N ARG A 506 -1.02 -29.02 13.36
CA ARG A 506 -0.06 -29.92 14.03
C ARG A 506 -0.64 -31.30 14.40
N SER A 507 -1.86 -31.64 13.97
CA SER A 507 -2.63 -32.77 14.52
C SER A 507 -2.18 -34.17 14.09
N GLN A 508 -1.15 -34.29 13.24
CA GLN A 508 -0.65 -35.59 12.74
C GLN A 508 0.76 -35.95 13.26
N ARG A 509 1.32 -35.21 14.24
CA ARG A 509 2.64 -35.51 14.85
C ARG A 509 2.57 -36.29 16.16
N LYS A 510 1.51 -37.08 16.36
CA LYS A 510 1.42 -38.06 17.44
C LYS A 510 1.09 -39.43 16.84
N THR A 511 2.13 -40.18 16.50
CA THR A 511 2.14 -41.64 16.49
C THR A 511 3.38 -42.06 17.24
#